data_AF-A0A815DP52-F1
#
_entry.id   AF-A0A815DP52-F1
#
_cell.length_a   1.000
_cell.length_b   1.000
_cell.length_c   1.000
_cell.angle_alpha   90.00
_cell.angle_beta   90.00
_cell.angle_gamma   90.00
#
_symmetry.space_group_name_H-M   'P 1'
#
loop_
_entity.id
_entity.type
_entity.pdbx_description
1 polymer ?
#
loop_
_entity_poly.entity_id
_entity_poly.type
_entity_poly.pdbx_seq_one_letter_code
_entity_poly.pdbx_strand_id
1 'polypeptide(L)'
;MDERGWDDIGYNFILCNDKEDQQQIYMGRGWTYIGAHCKGYNNESLGIGIAGNYTGIKSLNVFKSLIQCGIMQNYIMKNFTLIRYDPSSKAYEYYLQYLRNDTDLQYNNQASDQTVSCQ
;
A
#
# COMPACT_ATOMS: atom_id res chain seq x y z
N MET A 1 9.50 -17.13 12.96
CA MET A 1 10.14 -17.14 11.63
C MET A 1 9.36 -18.04 10.69
N ASP A 2 8.94 -17.50 9.56
CA ASP A 2 8.36 -18.26 8.44
C ASP A 2 9.45 -18.85 7.53
N GLU A 3 9.06 -19.51 6.43
CA GLU A 3 9.99 -20.06 5.43
C GLU A 3 10.90 -18.99 4.78
N ARG A 4 10.57 -17.70 4.94
CA ARG A 4 11.35 -16.56 4.45
C ARG A 4 12.25 -15.94 5.53
N GLY A 5 12.25 -16.52 6.74
CA GLY A 5 13.02 -16.03 7.89
C GLY A 5 12.49 -14.73 8.48
N TRP A 6 11.24 -14.37 8.20
CA TRP A 6 10.63 -13.15 8.74
C TRP A 6 9.99 -13.43 10.09
N ASP A 7 10.18 -12.50 11.04
CA ASP A 7 9.60 -12.61 12.38
C ASP A 7 8.07 -12.48 12.38
N ASP A 8 7.52 -11.84 11.35
CA ASP A 8 6.10 -11.61 11.11
C ASP A 8 5.87 -11.31 9.62
N ILE A 9 4.61 -11.22 9.17
CA ILE A 9 4.24 -10.85 7.81
C ILE A 9 5.00 -9.60 7.34
N GLY A 10 5.53 -9.63 6.11
CA GLY A 10 6.39 -8.54 5.62
C GLY A 10 5.66 -7.23 5.31
N TYR A 11 4.32 -7.25 5.22
CA TYR A 11 3.52 -6.07 4.93
C TYR A 11 3.01 -5.41 6.21
N ASN A 12 2.91 -4.08 6.20
CA ASN A 12 2.30 -3.31 7.28
C ASN A 12 0.78 -3.49 7.30
N PHE A 13 0.16 -3.52 6.12
CA PHE A 13 -1.27 -3.72 5.94
C PHE A 13 -1.53 -4.68 4.79
N ILE A 14 -2.64 -5.42 4.86
CA ILE A 14 -3.16 -6.20 3.74
C ILE A 14 -4.57 -5.70 3.44
N LEU A 15 -4.80 -5.29 2.20
CA LEU A 15 -6.13 -5.08 1.65
C LEU A 15 -6.63 -6.41 1.12
N CYS A 16 -7.61 -7.00 1.80
CA CYS A 16 -8.22 -8.24 1.37
C CYS A 16 -9.60 -7.96 0.78
N ASN A 17 -9.74 -8.32 -0.50
CA ASN A 17 -10.95 -8.16 -1.29
C ASN A 17 -11.37 -9.52 -1.86
N ASP A 18 -11.50 -10.51 -0.97
CA ASP A 18 -11.81 -11.89 -1.35
C ASP A 18 -13.28 -12.05 -1.75
N LYS A 19 -14.19 -11.33 -1.09
CA LYS A 19 -15.63 -11.38 -1.39
C LYS A 19 -16.07 -10.04 -1.97
N GLU A 20 -16.91 -10.08 -3.00
CA GLU A 20 -17.41 -8.88 -3.70
C GLU A 20 -18.04 -7.84 -2.74
N ASP A 21 -18.60 -8.31 -1.62
CA ASP A 21 -19.26 -7.49 -0.61
C ASP A 21 -18.46 -7.23 0.67
N GLN A 22 -17.25 -7.78 0.81
CA GLN A 22 -16.45 -7.59 2.01
C GLN A 22 -15.00 -7.23 1.65
N GLN A 23 -14.69 -5.95 1.75
CA GLN A 23 -13.33 -5.43 1.67
C GLN A 23 -12.87 -5.12 3.10
N GLN A 24 -11.73 -5.69 3.49
CA GLN A 24 -11.20 -5.59 4.85
C GLN A 24 -9.73 -5.19 4.81
N ILE A 25 -9.35 -4.36 5.78
CA ILE A 25 -7.95 -4.03 6.05
C ILE A 25 -7.52 -4.93 7.20
N TYR A 26 -6.54 -5.79 6.94
CA TYR A 26 -5.86 -6.53 7.98
C TYR A 26 -4.59 -5.78 8.36
N MET A 27 -4.39 -5.57 9.67
CA MET A 27 -3.15 -5.04 10.20
C MET A 27 -2.12 -6.18 10.23
N GLY A 28 -1.03 -6.01 9.48
CA GLY A 28 0.18 -6.83 9.65
C GLY A 28 1.05 -6.17 10.71
N ARG A 29 2.22 -5.67 10.29
CA ARG A 29 3.13 -4.91 11.19
C ARG A 29 2.57 -3.55 11.62
N GLY A 30 1.49 -3.08 10.99
CA GLY A 30 0.83 -1.84 11.37
C GLY A 30 1.67 -0.60 11.11
N TRP A 31 1.39 0.48 11.83
CA TRP A 31 1.94 1.81 11.55
C TRP A 31 3.36 2.03 12.05
N THR A 32 3.73 1.40 13.18
CA THR A 32 4.94 1.75 13.94
C THR A 32 6.10 0.78 13.76
N TYR A 33 5.85 -0.41 13.22
CA TYR A 33 6.89 -1.41 13.01
C TYR A 33 7.39 -1.42 11.57
N ILE A 34 8.71 -1.58 11.43
CA ILE A 34 9.41 -1.67 10.15
C ILE A 34 8.92 -2.90 9.37
N GLY A 35 8.59 -2.70 8.10
CA GLY A 35 8.18 -3.75 7.17
C GLY A 35 9.28 -4.76 6.81
N ALA A 36 8.94 -5.79 6.06
CA ALA A 36 9.88 -6.63 5.31
C ALA A 36 9.46 -6.80 3.84
N HIS A 37 8.75 -5.81 3.29
CA HIS A 37 8.15 -5.84 1.96
C HIS A 37 9.11 -5.39 0.84
N CYS A 38 10.10 -4.53 1.15
CA CYS A 38 11.14 -4.07 0.23
C CYS A 38 12.45 -3.74 0.94
N LYS A 39 13.46 -4.60 0.77
CA LYS A 39 14.81 -4.34 1.27
C LYS A 39 15.34 -3.03 0.67
N GLY A 40 15.88 -2.17 1.55
CA GLY A 40 16.29 -0.80 1.25
C GLY A 40 15.23 0.28 1.47
N TYR A 41 13.94 -0.10 1.60
CA TYR A 41 12.83 0.86 1.76
C TYR A 41 11.94 0.58 2.99
N ASN A 42 12.10 -0.57 3.65
CA ASN A 42 11.28 -1.00 4.79
C ASN A 42 11.20 0.00 5.96
N ASN A 43 12.25 0.79 6.17
CA ASN A 43 12.37 1.78 7.26
C ASN A 43 11.74 3.14 6.92
N GLU A 44 11.48 3.41 5.65
CA GLU A 44 11.02 4.72 5.15
C GLU A 44 9.66 4.64 4.44
N SER A 45 9.05 3.45 4.41
CA SER A 45 7.77 3.23 3.73
C SER A 45 6.90 2.21 4.45
N LEU A 46 5.60 2.25 4.14
CA LEU A 46 4.61 1.28 4.59
C LEU A 46 4.27 0.33 3.45
N GLY A 47 4.43 -0.97 3.67
CA GLY A 47 4.05 -2.00 2.73
C GLY A 47 2.57 -2.33 2.80
N ILE A 48 1.87 -2.18 1.67
CA ILE A 48 0.47 -2.58 1.53
C ILE A 48 0.41 -3.78 0.58
N GLY A 49 0.07 -4.96 1.13
CA GLY A 49 -0.24 -6.14 0.35
C GLY A 49 -1.68 -6.11 -0.14
N ILE A 50 -1.96 -6.70 -1.30
CA ILE A 50 -3.31 -6.76 -1.86
C ILE A 50 -3.65 -8.20 -2.18
N ALA A 51 -4.72 -8.70 -1.58
CA ALA A 51 -5.21 -10.06 -1.74
C ALA A 51 -6.62 -10.04 -2.35
N GLY A 52 -6.87 -10.90 -3.34
CA GLY A 52 -8.15 -10.98 -4.03
C GLY A 52 -8.33 -9.91 -5.11
N ASN A 53 -9.58 -9.52 -5.36
CA ASN A 53 -9.94 -8.61 -6.44
C ASN A 53 -9.67 -7.15 -6.08
N TYR A 54 -8.69 -6.52 -6.73
CA TYR A 54 -8.31 -5.11 -6.49
C TYR A 54 -9.13 -4.10 -7.29
N THR A 55 -10.05 -4.56 -8.15
CA THR A 55 -10.84 -3.69 -9.02
C THR A 55 -12.19 -3.33 -8.40
N GLY A 56 -12.64 -2.11 -8.67
CA GLY A 56 -13.96 -1.60 -8.24
C GLY A 56 -13.90 -0.55 -7.13
N ILE A 57 -14.99 0.22 -7.01
CA ILE A 57 -15.12 1.36 -6.09
C ILE A 57 -14.86 0.98 -4.63
N LYS A 58 -15.32 -0.21 -4.19
CA LYS A 58 -15.16 -0.61 -2.79
C LYS A 58 -13.67 -0.78 -2.42
N SER A 59 -12.88 -1.37 -3.31
CA SER A 59 -11.43 -1.51 -3.13
C SER A 59 -10.73 -0.15 -3.02
N LEU A 60 -11.13 0.79 -3.88
CA LEU A 60 -10.62 2.17 -3.87
C LEU A 60 -10.98 2.91 -2.58
N ASN A 61 -12.21 2.77 -2.10
CA ASN A 61 -12.67 3.40 -0.86
C ASN A 61 -11.89 2.92 0.36
N VAL A 62 -11.61 1.62 0.43
CA VAL A 62 -10.82 1.05 1.52
C VAL A 62 -9.37 1.53 1.46
N PHE A 63 -8.76 1.51 0.27
CA PHE A 63 -7.43 2.07 0.06
C PHE A 63 -7.36 3.55 0.47
N LYS A 64 -8.30 4.38 0.00
CA LYS A 64 -8.38 5.81 0.37
C LYS A 64 -8.53 6.00 1.86
N SER A 65 -9.41 5.24 2.51
CA SER A 65 -9.64 5.32 3.96
C SER A 65 -8.37 5.00 4.75
N LEU A 66 -7.60 3.99 4.32
CA LEU A 66 -6.32 3.63 4.92
C LEU A 66 -5.32 4.80 4.83
N ILE A 67 -5.15 5.36 3.63
CA ILE A 67 -4.21 6.47 3.40
C ILE A 67 -4.64 7.71 4.19
N GLN A 68 -5.92 8.07 4.17
CA GLN A 68 -6.46 9.20 4.94
C GLN A 68 -6.22 9.02 6.44
N CYS A 69 -6.45 7.81 6.98
CA CYS A 69 -6.17 7.51 8.38
C CYS A 69 -4.69 7.70 8.72
N GLY A 70 -3.80 7.15 7.87
CA GLY A 70 -2.34 7.32 8.03
C GLY A 70 -1.91 8.78 7.99
N ILE A 71 -2.51 9.60 7.11
CA ILE A 71 -2.25 11.05 7.05
C ILE A 71 -2.75 11.75 8.31
N MET A 72 -3.99 11.49 8.75
CA MET A 72 -4.57 12.12 9.94
C MET A 72 -3.78 11.79 11.22
N GLN A 73 -3.20 10.59 11.28
CA GLN A 73 -2.37 10.15 12.41
C GLN A 73 -0.88 10.48 12.26
N ASN A 74 -0.49 11.20 11.19
CA ASN A 74 0.90 11.57 10.87
C ASN A 74 1.85 10.39 10.59
N TYR A 75 1.33 9.22 10.23
CA TYR A 75 2.13 8.09 9.74
C TYR A 75 2.45 8.20 8.24
N ILE A 76 1.66 8.95 7.48
CA ILE A 76 1.86 9.21 6.06
C ILE A 76 1.89 10.73 5.84
N MET A 77 2.87 11.24 5.10
CA MET A 77 2.94 12.67 4.77
C MET A 77 1.90 13.06 3.71
N LYS A 78 1.38 14.31 3.76
CA LYS A 78 0.38 14.88 2.81
C LYS A 78 0.88 15.06 1.37
N ASN A 79 2.02 14.49 1.02
CA ASN A 79 2.63 14.50 -0.31
C ASN A 79 3.36 13.17 -0.55
N PHE A 80 2.82 12.09 -0.01
CA PHE A 80 3.42 10.77 -0.12
C PHE A 80 3.59 10.35 -1.58
N THR A 81 4.56 9.48 -1.81
CA THR A 81 4.80 8.86 -3.12
C THR A 81 4.31 7.42 -3.06
N LEU A 82 3.52 7.01 -4.05
CA LEU A 82 3.22 5.60 -4.26
C LEU A 82 4.37 4.99 -5.08
N ILE A 83 4.96 3.90 -4.58
CA ILE A 83 6.13 3.26 -5.19
C ILE A 83 5.76 1.84 -5.62
N ARG A 84 6.18 1.45 -6.83
CA ARG A 84 5.99 0.09 -7.33
C ARG A 84 7.21 -0.76 -7.03
N TYR A 85 6.98 -1.93 -6.44
CA TYR A 85 8.02 -2.95 -6.31
C TYR A 85 8.06 -3.88 -7.54
N ASP A 86 6.91 -4.46 -7.92
CA ASP A 86 6.80 -5.38 -9.04
C ASP A 86 6.33 -4.64 -10.30
N PRO A 87 7.17 -4.50 -11.35
CA PRO A 87 6.78 -3.87 -12.62
C PRO A 87 5.51 -4.44 -13.25
N SER A 88 5.22 -5.73 -13.01
CA SER A 88 4.08 -6.42 -13.57
C SER A 88 2.78 -6.25 -12.75
N SER A 89 2.84 -5.53 -11.63
CA SER A 89 1.70 -5.31 -10.74
C SER A 89 0.63 -4.44 -11.40
N LYS A 90 -0.44 -5.09 -11.89
CA LYS A 90 -1.64 -4.42 -12.40
C LYS A 90 -2.42 -3.69 -11.32
N ALA A 91 -2.35 -4.18 -10.08
CA ALA A 91 -3.00 -3.53 -8.95
C ALA A 91 -2.39 -2.14 -8.71
N TYR A 92 -1.06 -2.03 -8.77
CA TYR A 92 -0.37 -0.74 -8.67
C TYR A 92 -0.89 0.28 -9.68
N GLU A 93 -0.94 -0.10 -10.96
CA GLU A 93 -1.43 0.78 -12.03
C GLU A 93 -2.87 1.24 -11.79
N TYR A 94 -3.72 0.34 -11.29
CA TYR A 94 -5.11 0.66 -10.96
C TYR A 94 -5.22 1.72 -9.86
N TYR A 95 -4.50 1.56 -8.74
CA TYR A 95 -4.52 2.56 -7.65
C TYR A 95 -3.80 3.85 -8.03
N LEU A 96 -2.74 3.80 -8.84
CA LEU A 96 -2.07 4.99 -9.35
C LEU A 96 -3.02 5.80 -10.25
N GLN A 97 -3.75 5.14 -11.15
CA GLN A 97 -4.76 5.80 -11.97
C GLN A 97 -5.87 6.41 -11.12
N TYR A 98 -6.29 5.73 -10.05
CA TYR A 98 -7.25 6.29 -9.09
C TYR A 98 -6.71 7.56 -8.41
N LEU A 99 -5.50 7.51 -7.84
CA LEU A 99 -4.87 8.67 -7.18
C LEU A 99 -4.69 9.86 -8.12
N ARG A 100 -4.40 9.63 -9.40
CA ARG A 100 -4.32 10.68 -10.42
C ARG A 100 -5.63 11.44 -10.62
N ASN A 101 -6.77 10.81 -10.35
CA ASN A 101 -8.09 11.40 -10.50
C ASN A 101 -8.72 11.85 -9.16
N ASP A 102 -8.14 11.46 -8.03
CA ASP A 102 -8.63 11.83 -6.70
C ASP A 102 -8.07 13.18 -6.27
N THR A 103 -8.96 14.13 -5.96
CA THR A 103 -8.57 15.50 -5.56
C THR A 103 -8.43 15.67 -4.05
N ASP A 104 -8.86 14.68 -3.26
CA ASP A 104 -8.81 14.72 -1.79
C ASP A 104 -7.47 14.24 -1.25
N LEU A 105 -6.81 13.32 -1.95
CA LEU A 105 -5.49 12.82 -1.61
C LEU A 105 -4.40 13.58 -2.35
N GLN A 106 -3.69 14.45 -1.63
CA GLN A 106 -2.50 15.12 -2.12
C GLN A 106 -1.34 14.11 -2.20
N TYR A 107 -1.12 13.54 -3.38
CA TYR A 107 -0.05 12.60 -3.65
C TYR A 107 1.01 13.23 -4.58
N ASN A 108 2.29 12.86 -4.42
CA ASN A 108 3.36 13.34 -5.28
C ASN A 108 3.43 12.51 -6.58
N ASN A 109 2.98 13.10 -7.68
CA ASN A 109 2.94 12.46 -9.00
C ASN A 109 4.28 12.42 -9.74
N GLN A 110 5.29 13.18 -9.31
CA GLN A 110 6.59 13.27 -10.01
C GLN A 110 7.51 12.08 -9.70
N ALA A 111 7.27 11.38 -8.58
CA ALA A 111 8.09 10.25 -8.13
C ALA A 111 7.39 8.89 -8.25
N SER A 112 6.10 8.88 -8.61
CA SER A 112 5.26 7.68 -8.65
C SER A 112 5.34 6.84 -9.94
N ASP A 113 6.27 7.15 -10.85
CA ASP A 113 6.58 6.26 -11.98
C ASP A 113 7.88 5.45 -11.73
N GLN A 114 8.45 5.56 -10.52
CA GLN A 114 9.67 4.84 -10.14
C GLN A 114 9.33 3.41 -9.69
N THR A 115 9.83 2.43 -10.46
CA THR A 115 9.99 1.07 -9.95
C THR A 115 11.25 1.05 -9.09
N VAL A 116 11.12 0.65 -7.82
CA VAL A 116 12.28 0.41 -6.96
C VAL A 116 12.67 -1.06 -7.00
N SER A 117 13.96 -1.34 -7.18
CA SER A 117 14.49 -2.69 -7.03
C SER A 117 14.78 -2.95 -5.57
N CYS A 118 14.15 -3.98 -5.00
CA CYS A 118 14.39 -4.37 -3.62
C CYS A 118 15.50 -5.41 -3.63
N GLN A 119 16.71 -4.93 -3.36
CA GLN A 119 17.98 -5.66 -3.46
C GLN A 119 18.15 -6.72 -2.37
#